data_AF-A0AAW0IGE5-F1
#
_entry.id   AF-A0AAW0IGE5-F1
#
_cell.length_a   1.000
_cell.length_b   1.000
_cell.length_c   1.000
_cell.angle_alpha   90.00
_cell.angle_beta   90.00
_cell.angle_gamma   90.00
#
_symmetry.space_group_name_H-M   'P 1'
#
loop_
_entity.id
_entity.type
_entity.pdbx_description
1 polymer ?
#
loop_
_entity_poly.entity_id
_entity_poly.type
_entity_poly.pdbx_seq_one_letter_code
_entity_poly.pdbx_strand_id
1 'polypeptide(L)'
;MKFIRYADRLHAYWTGFFTSRPALKVYVRVMSAYYLGRNKSGPNTDSLADAIATANHHDAVTGTEKQHVAYDYALRLAIPPPPPNLLE
;
A
#
# COMPACT_ATOMS: atom_id res chain seq x y z
N MET A 1 -21.12 -13.39 7.24
CA MET A 1 -20.39 -14.45 6.49
C MET A 1 -19.07 -13.88 6.02
N LYS A 2 -17.94 -14.57 6.22
CA LYS A 2 -16.60 -14.12 5.79
C LYS A 2 -16.09 -15.09 4.72
N PHE A 3 -15.84 -14.60 3.51
CA PHE A 3 -15.39 -15.41 2.38
C PHE A 3 -13.86 -15.50 2.33
N ILE A 4 -13.26 -16.27 3.25
CA ILE A 4 -11.81 -16.55 3.31
C ILE A 4 -11.64 -18.01 3.75
N ARG A 5 -10.89 -18.89 3.06
CA ARG A 5 -9.92 -18.70 1.95
C ARG A 5 -10.55 -18.89 0.57
N TYR A 6 -10.22 -18.03 -0.39
CA TYR A 6 -10.66 -18.13 -1.78
C TYR A 6 -9.81 -19.14 -2.57
N ALA A 7 -10.45 -19.89 -3.48
CA ALA A 7 -9.81 -20.71 -4.50
C ALA A 7 -10.66 -20.63 -5.78
N ASP A 8 -10.02 -20.44 -6.93
CA ASP A 8 -10.66 -20.45 -8.24
C ASP A 8 -10.82 -21.88 -8.81
N ARG A 9 -9.97 -22.81 -8.36
CA ARG A 9 -9.97 -24.23 -8.78
C ARG A 9 -9.40 -25.14 -7.69
N LEU A 10 -9.51 -26.45 -7.90
CA LEU A 10 -8.97 -27.46 -6.99
C LEU A 10 -7.45 -27.24 -6.77
N HIS A 11 -7.03 -27.25 -5.49
CA HIS A 11 -5.66 -27.02 -5.02
C HIS A 11 -5.06 -25.61 -5.28
N ALA A 12 -5.84 -24.63 -5.74
CA ALA A 12 -5.36 -23.27 -5.99
C ALA A 12 -5.90 -22.27 -4.96
N TYR A 13 -5.61 -22.48 -3.67
CA TYR A 13 -6.01 -21.53 -2.65
C TYR A 13 -5.13 -20.29 -2.68
N TRP A 14 -5.75 -19.12 -2.74
CA TRP A 14 -5.05 -17.83 -2.77
C TRP A 14 -4.68 -17.42 -1.35
N THR A 15 -3.76 -18.16 -0.71
CA THR A 15 -3.27 -17.84 0.64
C THR A 15 -1.91 -17.20 0.65
N GLY A 16 -1.15 -17.33 -0.45
CA GLY A 16 0.21 -16.77 -0.56
C GLY A 16 0.24 -15.26 -0.38
N PHE A 17 -0.80 -14.54 -0.82
CA PHE A 17 -0.87 -13.08 -0.67
C PHE A 17 -1.00 -12.61 0.77
N PHE A 18 -1.31 -13.51 1.74
CA PHE A 18 -1.30 -13.14 3.15
C PHE A 18 0.10 -12.76 3.63
N THR A 19 1.15 -13.36 3.07
CA THR A 19 2.55 -13.17 3.48
C THR A 19 3.45 -12.60 2.39
N SER A 20 3.00 -12.53 1.14
CA SER A 20 3.77 -11.95 0.02
C SER A 20 4.20 -10.51 0.32
N ARG A 21 5.46 -10.16 0.00
CA ARG A 21 6.06 -8.84 0.29
C ARG A 21 5.85 -8.35 1.74
N PRO A 22 6.34 -9.10 2.75
CA PRO A 22 6.06 -8.79 4.16
C PRO A 22 6.60 -7.41 4.58
N ALA A 23 7.73 -6.97 4.03
CA ALA A 23 8.29 -5.64 4.29
C ALA A 23 7.36 -4.51 3.84
N LEU A 24 6.73 -4.64 2.65
CA LEU A 24 5.79 -3.63 2.16
C LEU A 24 4.53 -3.57 3.04
N LYS A 25 4.00 -4.73 3.48
CA LYS A 25 2.87 -4.78 4.43
C LYS A 25 3.19 -4.08 5.75
N VAL A 26 4.39 -4.28 6.29
CA VAL A 26 4.86 -3.56 7.48
C VAL A 26 4.92 -2.06 7.18
N TYR A 27 5.42 -1.67 6.02
CA TYR A 27 5.57 -0.26 5.67
C TYR A 27 4.21 0.45 5.59
N VAL A 28 3.22 -0.15 4.93
CA VAL A 28 1.84 0.36 4.88
C VAL A 28 1.28 0.55 6.29
N ARG A 29 1.51 -0.41 7.20
CA ARG A 29 1.07 -0.31 8.60
C ARG A 29 1.74 0.84 9.35
N VAL A 30 3.06 0.97 9.25
CA VAL A 30 3.82 2.03 9.92
C VAL A 30 3.39 3.41 9.41
N MET A 31 3.27 3.59 8.10
CA MET A 31 2.85 4.87 7.52
C MET A 31 1.39 5.21 7.84
N SER A 32 0.50 4.22 7.89
CA SER A 32 -0.89 4.42 8.34
C SER A 32 -0.95 4.86 9.80
N ALA A 33 -0.15 4.24 10.67
CA ALA A 33 -0.07 4.63 12.08
C ALA A 33 0.50 6.05 12.23
N TYR A 34 1.54 6.39 11.48
CA TYR A 34 2.10 7.74 11.45
C TYR A 34 1.05 8.78 11.00
N TYR A 35 0.30 8.50 9.93
CA TYR A 35 -0.75 9.40 9.44
C TYR A 35 -1.85 9.64 10.48
N LEU A 36 -2.26 8.61 11.22
CA LEU A 36 -3.28 8.73 12.26
C LEU A 36 -2.75 9.43 13.53
N GLY A 37 -1.48 9.23 13.88
CA GLY A 37 -0.84 9.81 15.07
C GLY A 37 -0.32 11.23 14.87
N ARG A 38 -0.40 11.80 13.67
CA ARG A 38 0.14 13.13 13.38
C ARG A 38 -0.67 14.24 14.05
N ASN A 39 -0.02 15.38 14.29
CA ASN A 39 -0.72 16.62 14.63
C ASN A 39 -1.39 17.21 13.37
N LYS A 40 -2.69 17.53 13.47
CA LYS A 40 -3.48 18.11 12.38
C LYS A 40 -3.08 19.54 12.03
N SER A 41 -2.42 20.27 12.93
CA SER A 41 -1.90 21.61 12.67
C SER A 41 -0.56 21.64 11.94
N GLY A 42 0.03 20.46 11.64
CA GLY A 42 1.27 20.34 10.88
C GLY A 42 1.08 20.55 9.36
N PRO A 43 2.15 20.35 8.57
CA PRO A 43 2.11 20.46 7.12
C PRO A 43 1.03 19.59 6.46
N ASN A 44 0.63 19.96 5.23
CA ASN A 44 -0.33 19.18 4.46
C ASN A 44 0.20 17.74 4.23
N THR A 45 -0.64 16.74 4.51
CA THR A 45 -0.34 15.32 4.33
C THR A 45 -1.27 14.64 3.31
N ASP A 46 -1.98 15.40 2.48
CA ASP A 46 -2.88 14.84 1.45
C ASP A 46 -2.14 13.86 0.54
N SER A 47 -0.89 14.17 0.22
CA SER A 47 0.03 13.33 -0.54
C SER A 47 0.33 11.99 0.15
N LEU A 48 0.50 11.98 1.47
CA LEU A 48 0.65 10.74 2.25
C LEU A 48 -0.68 9.98 2.34
N ALA A 49 -1.80 10.69 2.49
CA ALA A 49 -3.12 10.08 2.49
C ALA A 49 -3.41 9.35 1.16
N ASP A 50 -3.08 9.98 0.03
CA ASP A 50 -3.21 9.38 -1.31
C ASP A 50 -2.27 8.18 -1.50
N ALA A 51 -1.03 8.28 -1.02
CA ALA A 51 -0.09 7.16 -1.04
C ALA A 51 -0.60 5.95 -0.23
N ILE A 52 -1.14 6.18 0.97
CA ILE A 52 -1.76 5.12 1.79
C ILE A 52 -3.01 4.55 1.10
N ALA A 53 -3.84 5.40 0.49
CA ALA A 53 -5.02 4.96 -0.25
C ALA A 53 -4.63 4.05 -1.42
N THR A 54 -3.65 4.47 -2.23
CA THR A 54 -3.09 3.67 -3.33
C THR A 54 -2.50 2.35 -2.82
N ALA A 55 -1.76 2.39 -1.71
CA ALA A 55 -1.13 1.19 -1.16
C ALA A 55 -2.13 0.17 -0.59
N ASN A 56 -3.38 0.57 -0.33
CA ASN A 56 -4.47 -0.34 0.06
C ASN A 56 -5.13 -1.04 -1.15
N HIS A 57 -4.72 -0.72 -2.38
CA HIS A 57 -5.16 -1.44 -3.58
C HIS A 57 -4.94 -2.95 -3.43
N HIS A 58 -5.85 -3.74 -3.98
CA HIS A 58 -5.86 -5.20 -3.83
C HIS A 58 -4.70 -5.91 -4.55
N ASP A 59 -3.90 -5.20 -5.33
CA ASP A 59 -2.61 -5.71 -5.84
C ASP A 59 -1.40 -5.11 -5.13
N ALA A 60 -1.58 -4.07 -4.31
CA ALA A 60 -0.52 -3.38 -3.58
C ALA A 60 -0.26 -4.06 -2.22
N VAL A 61 -1.14 -3.86 -1.23
CA VAL A 61 -0.96 -4.44 0.11
C VAL A 61 -0.96 -5.97 0.08
N THR A 62 -1.54 -6.59 -0.95
CA THR A 62 -1.55 -8.06 -1.12
C THR A 62 -0.21 -8.60 -1.59
N GLY A 63 0.63 -7.77 -2.20
CA GLY A 63 1.94 -8.16 -2.71
C GLY A 63 1.87 -8.96 -4.02
N THR A 64 0.87 -8.69 -4.86
CA THR A 64 0.62 -9.40 -6.14
C THR A 64 0.98 -8.57 -7.38
N GLU A 65 1.53 -7.38 -7.17
CA GLU A 65 2.10 -6.49 -8.17
C GLU A 65 3.49 -6.94 -8.68
N LYS A 66 3.88 -6.44 -9.86
CA LYS A 66 5.24 -6.61 -10.39
C LYS A 66 6.26 -5.86 -9.54
N GLN A 67 7.51 -6.33 -9.55
CA GLN A 67 8.57 -5.79 -8.70
C GLN A 67 8.79 -4.28 -8.83
N HIS A 68 8.75 -3.72 -10.05
CA HIS A 68 8.91 -2.28 -10.26
C HIS A 68 7.72 -1.47 -9.71
N VAL A 69 6.51 -2.05 -9.71
CA VAL A 69 5.32 -1.43 -9.13
C VAL A 69 5.42 -1.43 -7.60
N ALA A 70 5.96 -2.51 -7.01
CA ALA A 70 6.23 -2.56 -5.58
C ALA A 70 7.23 -1.47 -5.15
N TYR A 71 8.24 -1.19 -5.98
CA TYR A 71 9.17 -0.08 -5.73
C TYR A 71 8.48 1.28 -5.84
N ASP A 72 7.58 1.47 -6.80
CA ASP A 72 6.77 2.70 -6.89
C ASP A 72 5.89 2.91 -5.65
N TYR A 73 5.22 1.86 -5.15
CA TYR A 73 4.45 1.94 -3.90
C TYR A 73 5.33 2.30 -2.70
N ALA A 74 6.51 1.70 -2.58
CA ALA A 74 7.45 2.04 -1.53
C ALA A 74 7.94 3.49 -1.65
N LEU A 75 8.18 3.98 -2.86
CA LEU A 75 8.60 5.35 -3.12
C LEU A 75 7.51 6.36 -2.73
N ARG A 76 6.25 6.12 -3.10
CA ARG A 76 5.11 6.98 -2.72
C ARG A 76 4.89 7.03 -1.20
N LEU A 77 5.13 5.92 -0.50
CA LEU A 77 5.06 5.87 0.95
C LEU A 77 6.26 6.56 1.64
N ALA A 78 7.42 6.58 0.98
CA ALA A 78 8.64 7.20 1.50
C ALA A 78 8.69 8.71 1.27
N ILE A 79 8.19 9.17 0.13
CA ILE A 79 8.26 10.55 -0.31
C ILE A 79 6.85 10.98 -0.71
N PRO A 80 6.29 12.07 -0.13
CA PRO A 80 5.06 12.62 -0.65
C PRO A 80 5.23 12.92 -2.15
N PRO A 81 4.32 12.46 -3.05
CA PRO A 81 4.47 12.70 -4.47
C PRO A 81 4.74 14.17 -4.79
N PRO A 82 5.63 14.47 -5.75
CA PRO A 82 5.86 15.83 -6.22
C PRO A 82 4.52 16.46 -6.63
N PRO A 83 4.33 17.78 -6.42
CA PRO A 83 3.12 18.46 -6.88
C PRO A 83 2.91 18.19 -8.38
N PRO A 84 1.65 18.10 -8.85
CA PRO A 84 1.29 17.60 -10.18
C PRO A 84 1.89 18.34 -11.38
N ASN A 85 2.67 19.41 -11.17
CA ASN A 85 3.15 20.32 -12.21
C ASN A 85 4.67 20.22 -12.46
N LEU A 86 5.32 19.09 -12.18
CA LEU A 86 6.77 18.92 -12.39
C LEU A 86 7.14 18.06 -13.61
N LEU A 87 6.18 17.77 -14.50
CA LEU A 87 6.40 16.99 -15.73
C LEU A 87 5.77 17.61 -16.99
N GLU A 88 5.51 18.92 -16.98
CA GLU A 88 5.28 19.74 -18.18
C GLU A 88 6.42 20.75 -18.36
#